data_AF-A0A0P1KWJ0-F1
#
_entry.id   AF-A0A0P1KWJ0-F1
#
_cell.length_a   1.000
_cell.length_b   1.000
_cell.length_c   1.000
_cell.angle_alpha   90.00
_cell.angle_beta   90.00
_cell.angle_gamma   90.00
#
_symmetry.space_group_name_H-M   'P 1'
#
loop_
_entity.id
_entity.type
_entity.pdbx_description
1 polymer ?
#
loop_
_entity_poly.entity_id
_entity_poly.type
_entity_poly.pdbx_seq_one_letter_code
_entity_poly.pdbx_strand_id
1 'polypeptide(L)'
;MDFFNDFTGKLEKAQDVYIEMLSEVVTDEKNLKLALFFIVFNPLFWNSAARLEYKTHFLTKIAGSAKRGCYVLAVTIFSLGILRDYFFHQALMQQPTSRLLDSDAVRKVGMALSACGQVLVVTSMYQLGVTGTYLGDYFGILMDNIVTAFPFNVSNNPMYHGSTLTFLGTSLYYGKAAGVFATLLVNLVYNIAQQFEEPFTAQIYAKRDAERAKKSS
;
A
#
# COMPACT_ATOMS: atom_id res chain seq x y z
N MET A 1 -16.74 20.98 33.80
CA MET A 1 -15.68 20.25 34.53
C MET A 1 -15.71 18.77 34.18
N ASP A 2 -16.87 18.10 34.20
CA ASP A 2 -16.98 16.66 33.90
C ASP A 2 -16.55 16.24 32.49
N PHE A 3 -16.87 17.03 31.45
CA PHE A 3 -16.44 16.72 30.08
C PHE A 3 -14.92 16.79 29.90
N PHE A 4 -14.27 17.79 30.50
CA PHE A 4 -12.82 17.94 30.43
C PHE A 4 -12.12 16.82 31.22
N ASN A 5 -12.64 16.43 32.39
CA ASN A 5 -12.09 15.32 33.16
C ASN A 5 -12.25 13.97 32.44
N ASP A 6 -13.40 13.69 31.82
CA ASP A 6 -13.63 12.48 31.01
C ASP A 6 -12.74 12.44 29.76
N PHE A 7 -12.59 13.57 29.07
CA PHE A 7 -11.71 13.68 27.91
C PHE A 7 -10.24 13.44 28.29
N THR A 8 -9.77 14.07 29.37
CA THR A 8 -8.39 13.92 29.84
C THR A 8 -8.12 12.49 30.28
N GLY A 9 -9.05 11.85 31.00
CA GLY A 9 -8.92 10.45 31.39
C GLY A 9 -8.95 9.47 30.21
N LYS A 10 -9.67 9.77 29.12
CA LYS A 10 -9.61 8.98 27.88
C LYS A 10 -8.27 9.14 27.17
N LEU A 11 -7.71 10.36 27.17
CA LEU A 11 -6.41 10.65 26.57
C LEU A 11 -5.28 9.93 27.31
N GLU A 12 -5.28 9.96 28.64
CA GLU A 12 -4.32 9.24 29.48
C GLU A 12 -4.36 7.73 29.21
N LYS A 13 -5.56 7.13 29.18
CA LYS A 13 -5.72 5.70 28.83
C LYS A 13 -5.18 5.37 27.43
N ALA A 14 -5.43 6.24 26.44
CA ALA A 14 -4.92 6.03 25.10
C ALA A 14 -3.39 6.15 25.04
N GLN A 15 -2.82 7.07 25.80
CA GLN A 15 -1.38 7.23 25.96
C GLN A 15 -0.76 5.99 26.62
N ASP A 16 -1.38 5.46 27.67
CA ASP A 16 -0.90 4.26 28.35
C ASP A 16 -0.87 3.04 27.42
N VAL A 17 -1.97 2.83 26.67
CA VAL A 17 -2.06 1.78 25.64
C VAL A 17 -0.95 1.94 24.60
N TYR A 18 -0.73 3.16 24.12
CA TYR A 18 0.33 3.44 23.14
C TYR A 18 1.72 3.13 23.69
N ILE A 19 2.02 3.57 24.91
CA ILE A 19 3.33 3.35 25.56
C ILE A 19 3.55 1.86 25.82
N GLU A 20 2.53 1.12 26.29
CA GLU A 20 2.60 -0.32 26.49
C GLU A 20 2.93 -1.02 25.17
N MET A 21 2.15 -0.79 24.11
CA MET A 21 2.40 -1.37 22.79
C MET A 21 3.78 -1.01 22.24
N LEU A 22 4.23 0.24 22.43
CA LEU A 22 5.54 0.68 21.95
C LEU A 22 6.68 -0.04 22.70
N SER A 23 6.52 -0.25 24.00
CA SER A 23 7.50 -0.93 24.84
C SER A 23 7.70 -2.41 24.48
N GLU A 24 6.70 -3.04 23.86
CA GLU A 24 6.75 -4.43 23.40
C GLU A 24 7.58 -4.60 22.10
N VAL A 25 7.87 -3.51 21.38
CA VAL A 25 8.53 -3.60 20.06
C VAL A 25 10.03 -3.87 20.23
N VAL A 26 10.49 -5.01 19.71
CA VAL A 26 11.91 -5.35 19.63
C VAL A 26 12.51 -4.72 18.36
N THR A 27 13.05 -3.52 18.49
CA THR A 27 13.53 -2.71 17.34
C THR A 27 14.81 -3.24 16.68
N ASP A 28 15.64 -3.99 17.42
CA ASP A 28 16.90 -4.54 16.89
C ASP A 28 16.71 -5.81 16.03
N GLU A 29 15.49 -6.33 15.95
CA GLU A 29 15.18 -7.55 15.20
C GLU A 29 15.38 -7.35 13.69
N LYS A 30 16.12 -8.27 13.06
CA LYS A 30 16.59 -8.14 11.68
C LYS A 30 15.45 -8.13 10.67
N ASN A 31 14.46 -9.01 10.81
CA ASN A 31 13.36 -9.10 9.86
C ASN A 31 12.45 -7.88 9.96
N LEU A 32 12.26 -7.29 11.15
CA LEU A 32 11.54 -6.04 11.34
C LEU A 32 12.24 -4.92 10.58
N LYS A 33 13.56 -4.75 10.72
CA LYS A 33 14.31 -3.74 9.97
C LYS A 33 14.17 -3.94 8.45
N LEU A 34 14.23 -5.17 7.97
CA LEU A 34 14.05 -5.50 6.55
C LEU A 34 12.62 -5.23 6.09
N ALA A 35 11.61 -5.58 6.89
CA ALA A 35 10.22 -5.31 6.60
C ALA A 35 9.96 -3.81 6.48
N LEU A 36 10.42 -3.02 7.45
CA LEU A 36 10.31 -1.56 7.44
C LEU A 36 11.05 -0.96 6.23
N PHE A 37 12.24 -1.47 5.92
CA PHE A 37 12.97 -1.08 4.71
C PHE A 37 12.14 -1.32 3.45
N PHE A 38 11.61 -2.52 3.22
CA PHE A 38 10.82 -2.82 2.03
C PHE A 38 9.47 -2.09 1.98
N ILE A 39 8.86 -1.82 3.14
CA ILE A 39 7.65 -0.97 3.25
C ILE A 39 7.90 0.43 2.67
N VAL A 40 9.07 1.01 2.95
CA VAL A 40 9.44 2.34 2.45
C VAL A 40 10.00 2.26 1.03
N PHE A 41 10.88 1.29 0.77
CA PHE A 41 11.62 1.16 -0.48
C PHE A 41 10.70 0.87 -1.65
N ASN A 42 9.74 -0.05 -1.53
CA ASN A 42 8.95 -0.44 -2.68
C ASN A 42 8.19 0.75 -3.29
N PRO A 43 7.46 1.58 -2.50
CA PRO A 43 6.80 2.78 -3.01
C PRO A 43 7.72 3.76 -3.73
N LEU A 44 8.90 4.00 -3.16
CA LEU A 44 9.90 4.86 -3.77
C LEU A 44 10.44 4.28 -5.07
N PHE A 45 10.68 2.96 -5.09
CA PHE A 45 11.18 2.25 -6.26
C PHE A 45 10.20 2.35 -7.43
N TRP A 46 8.94 1.95 -7.27
CA TRP A 46 8.02 1.93 -8.42
C TRP A 46 7.70 3.33 -8.93
N ASN A 47 7.55 4.31 -8.03
CA ASN A 47 7.35 5.71 -8.40
C ASN A 47 8.54 6.26 -9.21
N SER A 48 9.77 5.92 -8.78
CA SER A 48 10.99 6.39 -9.45
C SER A 48 11.21 5.68 -10.78
N ALA A 49 11.07 4.36 -10.80
CA ALA A 49 11.25 3.53 -11.99
C ALA A 49 10.24 3.90 -13.08
N ALA A 50 8.97 4.09 -12.72
CA ALA A 50 7.93 4.47 -13.69
C ALA A 50 8.17 5.88 -14.25
N ARG A 51 8.53 6.87 -13.41
CA ARG A 51 8.87 8.22 -13.91
C ARG A 51 10.13 8.23 -14.78
N LEU A 52 11.13 7.42 -14.44
CA LEU A 52 12.33 7.26 -15.25
C LEU A 52 11.96 6.65 -16.61
N GLU A 53 11.09 5.64 -16.62
CA GLU A 53 10.56 5.06 -17.84
C GLU A 53 9.81 6.10 -18.68
N TYR A 54 8.89 6.85 -18.10
CA TYR A 54 8.14 7.88 -18.82
C TYR A 54 9.03 8.93 -19.49
N LYS A 55 10.17 9.27 -18.88
CA LYS A 55 11.10 10.27 -19.43
C LYS A 55 12.10 9.70 -20.44
N THR A 56 12.55 8.45 -20.26
CA THR A 56 13.71 7.90 -20.98
C THR A 56 13.38 6.71 -21.87
N HIS A 57 12.23 6.08 -21.64
CA HIS A 57 11.78 4.84 -22.27
C HIS A 57 12.80 3.70 -22.16
N PHE A 58 13.58 3.66 -21.07
CA PHE A 58 14.69 2.72 -20.93
C PHE A 58 14.23 1.25 -20.89
N LEU A 59 13.16 0.93 -20.15
CA LEU A 59 12.59 -0.42 -20.10
C LEU A 59 11.96 -0.78 -21.42
N THR A 60 11.26 0.17 -22.06
CA THR A 60 10.72 -0.03 -23.41
C THR A 60 11.82 -0.38 -24.42
N LYS A 61 12.95 0.34 -24.39
CA LYS A 61 14.10 0.11 -25.28
C LYS A 61 14.76 -1.24 -25.03
N ILE A 62 15.00 -1.59 -23.76
CA ILE A 62 15.63 -2.87 -23.38
C ILE A 62 14.71 -4.06 -23.70
N ALA A 63 13.41 -3.93 -23.44
CA ALA A 63 12.43 -5.01 -23.65
C ALA A 63 11.88 -5.08 -25.09
N GLY A 64 12.23 -4.12 -25.94
CA GLY A 64 11.81 -4.02 -27.34
C GLY A 64 10.35 -3.60 -27.58
N SER A 65 9.57 -3.36 -26.52
CA SER A 65 8.21 -2.79 -26.62
C SER A 65 7.74 -2.27 -25.27
N ALA A 66 6.83 -1.28 -25.30
CA ALA A 66 6.21 -0.70 -24.10
C ALA A 66 5.49 -1.77 -23.25
N LYS A 67 4.74 -2.67 -23.89
CA LYS A 67 4.04 -3.75 -23.19
C LYS A 67 5.02 -4.68 -22.48
N ARG A 68 6.06 -5.16 -23.15
CA ARG A 68 7.05 -6.05 -22.51
C ARG A 68 7.79 -5.33 -21.37
N GLY A 69 8.15 -4.06 -21.56
CA GLY A 69 8.76 -3.24 -20.50
C GLY A 69 7.87 -3.10 -19.27
N CYS A 70 6.56 -2.86 -19.47
CA CYS A 70 5.58 -2.79 -18.38
C CYS A 70 5.46 -4.12 -17.64
N TYR A 71 5.45 -5.26 -18.34
CA TYR A 71 5.45 -6.58 -17.70
C TYR A 71 6.74 -6.88 -16.93
N VAL A 72 7.91 -6.41 -17.41
CA VAL A 72 9.16 -6.50 -16.66
C VAL A 72 9.04 -5.72 -15.36
N LEU A 73 8.55 -4.47 -15.41
CA LEU A 73 8.33 -3.67 -14.21
C LEU A 73 7.31 -4.33 -13.27
N ALA A 74 6.21 -4.86 -13.81
CA ALA A 74 5.18 -5.54 -13.04
C ALA A 74 5.74 -6.73 -12.24
N VAL A 75 6.53 -7.59 -12.90
CA VAL A 75 7.17 -8.74 -12.24
C VAL A 75 8.13 -8.26 -11.15
N THR A 76 8.90 -7.20 -11.40
CA THR A 76 9.80 -6.63 -10.37
C THR A 76 9.03 -6.09 -9.17
N ILE A 77 8.00 -5.25 -9.38
CA ILE A 77 7.18 -4.68 -8.29
C ILE A 77 6.50 -5.79 -7.50
N PHE A 78 5.89 -6.76 -8.17
CA PHE A 78 5.23 -7.89 -7.52
C PHE A 78 6.20 -8.72 -6.68
N SER A 79 7.39 -9.01 -7.22
CA SER A 79 8.43 -9.77 -6.50
C SER A 79 8.95 -9.03 -5.27
N LEU A 80 9.15 -7.71 -5.37
CA LEU A 80 9.48 -6.86 -4.22
C LEU A 80 8.34 -6.84 -3.19
N GLY A 81 7.09 -6.91 -3.63
CA GLY A 81 5.92 -7.09 -2.77
C GLY A 81 5.98 -8.41 -1.98
N ILE A 82 6.29 -9.52 -2.64
CA ILE A 82 6.47 -10.82 -1.97
C ILE A 82 7.58 -10.75 -0.92
N LEU A 83 8.73 -10.14 -1.25
CA LEU A 83 9.84 -10.00 -0.29
C LEU A 83 9.43 -9.17 0.93
N ARG A 84 8.74 -8.04 0.72
CA ARG A 84 8.19 -7.22 1.80
C ARG A 84 7.29 -8.05 2.71
N ASP A 85 6.35 -8.78 2.13
CA ASP A 85 5.36 -9.56 2.88
C ASP A 85 6.00 -10.73 3.62
N TYR A 86 7.01 -11.36 3.02
CA TYR A 86 7.84 -12.38 3.66
C TYR A 86 8.54 -11.82 4.91
N PHE A 87 9.30 -10.73 4.77
CA PHE A 87 10.01 -10.14 5.92
C PHE A 87 9.05 -9.61 6.97
N PHE A 88 7.92 -9.04 6.56
CA PHE A 88 6.87 -8.62 7.49
C PHE A 88 6.34 -9.80 8.30
N HIS A 89 5.98 -10.90 7.65
CA HIS A 89 5.53 -12.11 8.34
C HIS A 89 6.59 -12.66 9.30
N GLN A 90 7.84 -12.77 8.85
CA GLN A 90 8.96 -13.19 9.70
C GLN A 90 9.14 -12.27 10.90
N ALA A 91 9.03 -10.95 10.71
CA ALA A 91 9.10 -9.98 11.80
C ALA A 91 7.98 -10.23 12.82
N LEU A 92 6.74 -10.42 12.39
CA LEU A 92 5.61 -10.70 13.30
C LEU A 92 5.86 -11.95 14.14
N MET A 93 6.40 -13.01 13.54
CA MET A 93 6.66 -14.27 14.25
C MET A 93 7.74 -14.13 15.33
N GLN A 94 8.69 -13.20 15.16
CA GLN A 94 9.80 -12.98 16.10
C GLN A 94 9.50 -11.90 17.16
N GLN A 95 8.40 -11.16 17.01
CA GLN A 95 7.99 -10.14 17.98
C GLN A 95 7.17 -10.76 19.10
N PRO A 96 7.23 -10.21 20.33
CA PRO A 96 6.38 -10.68 21.42
C PRO A 96 4.90 -10.46 21.09
N THR A 97 4.05 -11.32 21.64
CA THR A 97 2.59 -11.15 21.55
C THR A 97 2.17 -10.08 22.56
N SER A 98 1.41 -9.11 22.09
CA SER A 98 0.88 -8.01 22.90
C SER A 98 -0.29 -8.47 23.73
N ARG A 99 -0.28 -8.18 25.04
CA ARG A 99 -1.38 -8.59 25.94
C ARG A 99 -2.68 -7.87 25.58
N LEU A 100 -2.59 -6.65 25.07
CA LEU A 100 -3.73 -5.84 24.65
C LEU A 100 -4.38 -6.37 23.36
N LEU A 101 -3.61 -7.07 22.53
CA LEU A 101 -4.08 -7.61 21.24
C LEU A 101 -4.38 -9.12 21.31
N ASP A 102 -3.95 -9.81 22.36
CA ASP A 102 -4.12 -11.26 22.53
C ASP A 102 -5.54 -11.61 23.01
N SER A 103 -6.52 -11.42 22.15
CA SER A 103 -7.89 -11.85 22.39
C SER A 103 -8.56 -12.40 21.13
N ASP A 104 -9.49 -13.33 21.33
CA ASP A 104 -10.28 -13.93 20.26
C ASP A 104 -11.09 -12.88 19.47
N ALA A 105 -11.55 -11.83 20.14
CA ALA A 105 -12.26 -10.72 19.49
C ALA A 105 -11.34 -9.96 18.54
N VAL A 106 -10.14 -9.58 18.99
CA VAL A 106 -9.14 -8.87 18.16
C VAL A 106 -8.70 -9.75 16.98
N ARG A 107 -8.49 -11.05 17.20
CA ARG A 107 -8.14 -11.97 16.12
C ARG A 107 -9.23 -12.06 15.05
N LYS A 108 -10.51 -12.09 15.45
CA LYS A 108 -11.66 -12.07 14.52
C LYS A 108 -11.76 -10.76 13.73
N VAL A 109 -11.54 -9.63 14.40
CA VAL A 109 -11.43 -8.32 13.72
C VAL A 109 -10.28 -8.34 12.71
N GLY A 110 -9.12 -8.89 13.09
CA GLY A 110 -7.97 -9.06 12.20
C GLY A 110 -8.31 -9.85 10.93
N MET A 111 -8.98 -11.00 11.07
CA MET A 111 -9.44 -11.80 9.93
C MET A 111 -10.42 -11.03 9.02
N ALA A 112 -11.38 -10.31 9.60
CA ALA A 112 -12.34 -9.51 8.84
C ALA A 112 -11.65 -8.40 8.05
N LEU A 113 -10.72 -7.66 8.68
CA LEU A 113 -9.95 -6.61 8.02
C LEU A 113 -9.09 -7.17 6.89
N SER A 114 -8.40 -8.29 7.10
CA SER A 114 -7.63 -8.95 6.05
C SER A 114 -8.52 -9.40 4.89
N ALA A 115 -9.69 -9.98 5.16
CA ALA A 115 -10.63 -10.38 4.12
C ALA A 115 -11.12 -9.18 3.30
N CYS A 116 -11.55 -8.10 3.96
CA CYS A 116 -11.94 -6.85 3.29
C CYS A 116 -10.78 -6.27 2.46
N GLY A 117 -9.57 -6.27 3.03
CA GLY A 117 -8.36 -5.78 2.35
C GLY A 117 -8.07 -6.55 1.06
N GLN A 118 -8.10 -7.87 1.13
CA GLN A 118 -7.89 -8.74 -0.03
C GLN A 118 -8.99 -8.58 -1.09
N VAL A 119 -10.25 -8.41 -0.69
CA VAL A 119 -11.35 -8.11 -1.64
C VAL A 119 -11.05 -6.84 -2.41
N LEU A 120 -10.66 -5.75 -1.73
CA LEU A 120 -10.32 -4.49 -2.39
C LEU A 120 -9.12 -4.66 -3.34
N VAL A 121 -8.04 -5.32 -2.91
CA VAL A 121 -6.84 -5.51 -3.73
C VAL A 121 -7.15 -6.35 -4.99
N VAL A 122 -7.76 -7.52 -4.82
CA VAL A 122 -8.00 -8.46 -5.91
C VAL A 122 -8.99 -7.89 -6.92
N THR A 123 -10.08 -7.26 -6.44
CA THR A 123 -11.07 -6.67 -7.35
C THR A 123 -10.54 -5.41 -8.05
N SER A 124 -9.62 -4.67 -7.43
CA SER A 124 -8.92 -3.57 -8.13
C SER A 124 -8.05 -4.09 -9.27
N MET A 125 -7.24 -5.13 -9.00
CA MET A 125 -6.40 -5.75 -10.02
C MET A 125 -7.23 -6.35 -11.15
N TYR A 126 -8.40 -6.91 -10.84
CA TYR A 126 -9.35 -7.39 -11.84
C TYR A 126 -9.82 -6.28 -12.78
N GLN A 127 -10.18 -5.11 -12.25
CA GLN A 127 -10.65 -3.98 -13.07
C GLN A 127 -9.53 -3.33 -13.90
N LEU A 128 -8.35 -3.16 -13.30
CA LEU A 128 -7.22 -2.47 -13.95
C LEU A 128 -6.42 -3.38 -14.89
N GLY A 129 -6.49 -4.70 -14.67
CA GLY A 129 -5.57 -5.65 -15.27
C GLY A 129 -4.12 -5.41 -14.84
N VAL A 130 -3.19 -6.18 -15.43
CA VAL A 130 -1.76 -6.09 -15.06
C VAL A 130 -1.19 -4.71 -15.41
N THR A 131 -1.43 -4.21 -16.62
CA THR A 131 -0.84 -2.94 -17.04
C THR A 131 -1.41 -1.74 -16.30
N GLY A 132 -2.72 -1.71 -16.00
CA GLY A 132 -3.30 -0.64 -15.18
C GLY A 132 -2.82 -0.70 -13.74
N THR A 133 -2.58 -1.89 -13.20
CA THR A 133 -2.07 -2.07 -11.83
C THR A 133 -0.61 -1.66 -11.68
N TYR A 134 0.23 -1.96 -12.68
CA TYR A 134 1.68 -1.81 -12.60
C TYR A 134 2.19 -0.67 -13.49
N LEU A 135 1.53 0.49 -13.40
CA LEU A 135 2.01 1.78 -13.93
C LEU A 135 2.19 1.79 -15.46
N GLY A 136 1.32 1.10 -16.20
CA GLY A 136 1.34 1.02 -17.65
C GLY A 136 1.10 2.36 -18.36
N ASP A 137 0.45 3.31 -17.68
CA ASP A 137 0.28 4.68 -18.16
C ASP A 137 1.63 5.39 -18.39
N TYR A 138 2.65 5.10 -17.59
CA TYR A 138 4.02 5.60 -17.77
C TYR A 138 4.71 5.02 -19.02
N PHE A 139 4.21 3.89 -19.53
CA PHE A 139 4.61 3.28 -20.80
C PHE A 139 3.73 3.75 -21.97
N GLY A 140 2.77 4.63 -21.73
CA GLY A 140 1.79 5.06 -22.74
C GLY A 140 0.65 4.05 -22.97
N ILE A 141 0.49 3.06 -22.10
CA ILE A 141 -0.59 2.07 -22.16
C ILE A 141 -1.76 2.61 -21.32
N LEU A 142 -2.60 3.41 -21.95
CA LEU A 142 -3.69 4.14 -21.29
C LEU A 142 -5.01 3.40 -21.42
N MET A 143 -5.78 3.35 -20.33
CA MET A 143 -7.15 2.83 -20.35
C MET A 143 -8.07 3.85 -21.03
N ASP A 144 -9.08 3.42 -21.78
CA ASP A 144 -9.95 4.36 -22.48
C ASP A 144 -10.75 5.26 -21.53
N ASN A 145 -11.21 4.70 -20.41
CA ASN A 145 -11.98 5.41 -19.40
C ASN A 145 -11.42 5.12 -18.00
N ILE A 146 -11.62 6.08 -17.08
CA ILE A 146 -11.37 5.88 -15.65
C ILE A 146 -12.32 4.79 -15.14
N VAL A 147 -11.80 3.84 -14.37
CA VAL A 147 -12.62 2.80 -13.75
C VAL A 147 -13.44 3.43 -12.62
N THR A 148 -14.76 3.33 -12.73
CA THR A 148 -15.70 3.80 -11.71
C THR A 148 -16.51 2.66 -11.09
N ALA A 149 -16.33 1.42 -11.54
CA ALA A 149 -16.96 0.25 -10.95
C ALA A 149 -16.26 -0.17 -9.65
N PHE A 150 -16.89 -1.06 -8.87
CA PHE A 150 -16.28 -1.61 -7.66
C PHE A 150 -14.89 -2.21 -7.94
N PRO A 151 -13.87 -1.91 -7.11
CA PRO A 151 -13.94 -1.17 -5.83
C PRO A 151 -13.70 0.35 -5.91
N PHE A 152 -13.56 0.92 -7.10
CA PHE A 152 -13.27 2.34 -7.30
C PHE A 152 -14.47 3.27 -7.05
N ASN A 153 -15.70 2.76 -7.00
CA ASN A 153 -16.88 3.53 -6.57
C ASN A 153 -16.96 3.77 -5.06
N VAL A 154 -16.24 3.01 -4.24
CA VAL A 154 -16.27 3.11 -2.77
C VAL A 154 -14.99 3.69 -2.18
N SER A 155 -13.89 3.64 -2.92
CA SER A 155 -12.57 4.11 -2.49
C SER A 155 -11.80 4.59 -3.70
N ASN A 156 -11.17 5.76 -3.61
CA ASN A 156 -10.32 6.29 -4.69
C ASN A 156 -9.08 5.43 -4.94
N ASN A 157 -8.50 4.88 -3.87
CA ASN A 157 -7.25 4.11 -3.92
C ASN A 157 -7.42 2.73 -3.26
N PRO A 158 -8.30 1.89 -3.81
CA PRO A 158 -8.73 0.64 -3.15
C PRO A 158 -7.59 -0.35 -2.95
N MET A 159 -6.57 -0.36 -3.81
CA MET A 159 -5.38 -1.20 -3.62
C MET A 159 -4.54 -0.78 -2.42
N TYR A 160 -4.32 0.52 -2.26
CA TYR A 160 -3.55 1.09 -1.16
C TYR A 160 -4.28 0.87 0.17
N HIS A 161 -5.57 1.21 0.23
CA HIS A 161 -6.40 0.96 1.41
C HIS A 161 -6.52 -0.53 1.72
N GLY A 162 -6.75 -1.36 0.70
CA GLY A 162 -6.87 -2.80 0.88
C GLY A 162 -5.58 -3.43 1.41
N SER A 163 -4.43 -3.01 0.90
CA SER A 163 -3.13 -3.45 1.40
C SER A 163 -2.92 -3.01 2.87
N THR A 164 -3.21 -1.75 3.21
CA THR A 164 -3.13 -1.28 4.61
C THR A 164 -4.03 -2.11 5.54
N LEU A 165 -5.26 -2.43 5.11
CA LEU A 165 -6.17 -3.29 5.88
C LEU A 165 -5.62 -4.71 6.05
N THR A 166 -4.98 -5.28 5.03
CA THR A 166 -4.32 -6.60 5.14
C THR A 166 -3.14 -6.57 6.11
N PHE A 167 -2.31 -5.52 6.10
CA PHE A 167 -1.23 -5.34 7.09
C PHE A 167 -1.78 -5.23 8.51
N LEU A 168 -2.81 -4.39 8.71
CA LEU A 168 -3.46 -4.24 10.01
C LEU A 168 -4.08 -5.55 10.48
N GLY A 169 -4.86 -6.18 9.60
CA GLY A 169 -5.59 -7.40 9.89
C GLY A 169 -4.66 -8.54 10.28
N THR A 170 -3.55 -8.70 9.56
CA THR A 170 -2.50 -9.68 9.88
C THR A 170 -1.83 -9.37 11.22
N SER A 171 -1.54 -8.10 11.51
CA SER A 171 -0.95 -7.68 12.78
C SER A 171 -1.84 -7.99 13.98
N LEU A 172 -3.16 -7.72 13.84
CA LEU A 172 -4.15 -8.03 14.86
C LEU A 172 -4.40 -9.53 14.98
N TYR A 173 -4.40 -10.27 13.87
CA TYR A 173 -4.55 -11.71 13.88
C TYR A 173 -3.46 -12.42 14.70
N TYR A 174 -2.20 -11.97 14.55
CA TYR A 174 -1.07 -12.48 15.32
C TYR A 174 -0.86 -11.77 16.68
N GLY A 175 -1.66 -10.75 16.98
CA GLY A 175 -1.57 -9.99 18.23
C GLY A 175 -0.24 -9.27 18.41
N LYS A 176 0.36 -8.71 17.35
CA LYS A 176 1.71 -8.12 17.39
C LYS A 176 1.68 -6.60 17.29
N ALA A 177 2.12 -5.92 18.36
CA ALA A 177 2.20 -4.46 18.40
C ALA A 177 3.12 -3.88 17.32
N ALA A 178 4.28 -4.51 17.09
CA ALA A 178 5.21 -4.12 16.03
C ALA A 178 4.55 -4.10 14.64
N GLY A 179 3.63 -5.04 14.38
CA GLY A 179 2.86 -5.07 13.14
C GLY A 179 1.90 -3.89 13.00
N VAL A 180 1.26 -3.48 14.09
CA VAL A 180 0.39 -2.29 14.11
C VAL A 180 1.19 -1.02 13.79
N PHE A 181 2.37 -0.85 14.38
CA PHE A 181 3.25 0.29 14.04
C PHE A 181 3.76 0.23 12.60
N ALA A 182 4.14 -0.96 12.10
CA ALA A 182 4.52 -1.13 10.70
C ALA A 182 3.36 -0.80 9.76
N THR A 183 2.11 -1.11 10.14
CA THR A 183 0.91 -0.73 9.40
C THR A 183 0.72 0.78 9.33
N LEU A 184 0.96 1.50 10.44
CA LEU A 184 0.93 2.97 10.43
C LEU A 184 1.97 3.54 9.44
N LEU A 185 3.16 2.94 9.40
CA LEU A 185 4.18 3.31 8.41
C LEU A 185 3.73 3.00 6.98
N VAL A 186 3.12 1.84 6.72
CA VAL A 186 2.54 1.50 5.41
C VAL A 186 1.54 2.57 4.98
N ASN A 187 0.60 2.93 5.86
CA ASN A 187 -0.39 3.95 5.57
C ASN A 187 0.26 5.31 5.28
N LEU A 188 1.25 5.71 6.07
CA LEU A 188 1.97 6.96 5.87
C LEU A 188 2.67 7.01 4.51
N VAL A 189 3.47 5.97 4.19
CA VAL A 189 4.23 5.92 2.94
C VAL A 189 3.29 5.87 1.74
N TYR A 190 2.17 5.14 1.83
CA TYR A 190 1.16 5.10 0.78
C TYR A 190 0.50 6.46 0.55
N ASN A 191 0.15 7.19 1.59
CA ASN A 191 -0.39 8.55 1.45
C ASN A 191 0.61 9.49 0.77
N ILE A 192 1.90 9.40 1.15
CA ILE A 192 2.95 10.19 0.51
C ILE A 192 3.11 9.78 -0.96
N ALA A 193 3.16 8.50 -1.28
CA ALA A 193 3.30 8.01 -2.65
C ALA A 193 2.17 8.51 -3.56
N GLN A 194 0.92 8.45 -3.08
CA GLN A 194 -0.26 8.92 -3.80
C GLN A 194 -0.18 10.42 -4.15
N GLN A 195 0.36 11.27 -3.27
CA GLN A 195 0.53 12.70 -3.56
C GLN A 195 1.42 12.99 -4.77
N PHE A 196 2.31 12.07 -5.13
CA PHE A 196 3.12 12.20 -6.34
C PHE A 196 2.52 11.45 -7.53
N GLU A 197 1.94 10.28 -7.29
CA GLU A 197 1.41 9.39 -8.33
C GLU A 197 0.15 9.96 -8.99
N GLU A 198 -0.85 10.34 -8.21
CA GLU A 198 -2.16 10.76 -8.74
C GLU A 198 -2.06 11.99 -9.66
N PRO A 199 -1.35 13.09 -9.28
CA PRO A 199 -1.25 14.25 -10.16
C PRO A 199 -0.52 13.93 -11.46
N PHE A 200 0.44 13.01 -11.41
CA PHE A 200 1.22 12.63 -12.59
C PHE A 200 0.39 11.79 -13.56
N THR A 201 -0.34 10.80 -13.05
CA THR A 201 -1.29 10.01 -13.85
C THR A 201 -2.36 10.92 -14.44
N ALA A 202 -2.94 11.84 -13.67
CA ALA A 202 -3.91 12.81 -14.19
C ALA A 202 -3.34 13.66 -15.35
N GLN A 203 -2.08 14.11 -15.25
CA GLN A 203 -1.41 14.84 -16.32
C GLN A 203 -1.23 14.00 -17.59
N ILE A 204 -0.88 12.72 -17.46
CA ILE A 204 -0.74 11.81 -18.62
C ILE A 204 -2.08 11.68 -19.36
N TYR A 205 -3.17 11.45 -18.63
CA TYR A 205 -4.50 11.31 -19.21
C TYR A 205 -5.00 12.62 -19.83
N ALA A 206 -4.79 13.76 -19.17
CA ALA A 206 -5.15 15.08 -19.70
C ALA A 206 -4.39 15.38 -21.01
N LYS A 207 -3.10 15.02 -21.09
CA LYS A 207 -2.30 15.17 -22.31
C LYS A 207 -2.87 14.32 -23.45
N ARG A 208 -3.21 13.06 -23.19
CA ARG A 208 -3.84 12.16 -24.17
C ARG A 208 -5.14 12.76 -24.71
N ASP A 209 -6.00 13.27 -23.84
CA ASP A 209 -7.31 13.79 -24.24
C ASP A 209 -7.18 15.05 -25.10
N ALA A 210 -6.25 15.94 -24.76
CA ALA A 210 -5.92 17.09 -25.60
C ALA A 210 -5.38 16.69 -26.99
N GLU A 211 -4.54 15.66 -27.07
CA GLU A 211 -4.04 15.14 -28.35
C GLU A 211 -5.13 14.48 -29.20
N ARG A 212 -6.09 13.78 -28.56
CA ARG A 212 -7.26 13.21 -29.25
C ARG A 212 -8.15 14.32 -29.82
N ALA A 213 -8.43 15.36 -29.03
CA ALA A 213 -9.26 16.50 -29.47
C ALA A 213 -8.68 17.22 -30.69
N LYS A 214 -7.35 17.40 -30.74
CA LYS A 214 -6.65 18.01 -31.89
C LYS A 214 -6.68 17.18 -33.16
N LYS A 215 -6.83 15.85 -33.05
CA LYS A 215 -6.93 14.96 -34.23
C LYS A 215 -8.36 14.88 -34.78
N SER A 216 -9.36 15.21 -33.96
CA SER A 216 -10.77 15.25 -34.35
C SER A 216 -11.26 16.61 -34.86
N SER A 217 -10.45 17.67 -34.69
CA SER A 217 -10.68 19.01 -35.24
C SER A 217 -10.00 19.18 -36.60
#